data_AF-A0A7W0YD62-F1
#
_entry.id   AF-A0A7W0YD62-F1
#
_cell.length_a   1.000
_cell.length_b   1.000
_cell.length_c   1.000
_cell.angle_alpha   90.00
_cell.angle_beta   90.00
_cell.angle_gamma   90.00
#
_symmetry.space_group_name_H-M   'P 1'
#
loop_
_entity.id
_entity.type
_entity.pdbx_description
1 polymer ?
#
loop_
_entity_poly.entity_id
_entity_poly.type
_entity_poly.pdbx_seq_one_letter_code
_entity_poly.pdbx_strand_id
1 'polypeptide(L)'
;MVGRKFFLCLLAGLLATAGLTEARTLPFGTVFRGPEKFDYLVEQARENDWKSLPIGDRTAAVGRALVGTRYKSFTLEIDDHVEAPSANFYGMDCWTFFEIALGFARMLDDSPSQWTPERLLHYIELDRYRDGECTAEYLSRLHYLEDWLADNDRRGLVDDLTRPLGG
;
A
#
# COMPACT_ATOMS: atom_id res chain seq x y z
N MET A 1 17.10 3.52 76.48
CA MET A 1 16.46 4.81 76.14
C MET A 1 16.25 4.88 74.64
N VAL A 2 14.97 4.99 74.22
CA VAL A 2 14.41 5.77 73.09
C VAL A 2 15.21 5.79 71.76
N GLY A 3 14.66 5.44 70.59
CA GLY A 3 13.25 5.26 70.26
C GLY A 3 12.97 4.92 68.80
N ARG A 4 11.69 4.66 68.55
CA ARG A 4 11.03 4.40 67.26
C ARG A 4 11.08 5.64 66.37
N LYS A 5 11.44 5.48 65.09
CA LYS A 5 11.05 6.36 63.97
C LYS A 5 10.88 5.48 62.72
N PHE A 6 9.64 5.12 62.40
CA PHE A 6 8.78 5.76 61.39
C PHE A 6 8.99 5.22 59.98
N PHE A 7 7.96 4.50 59.57
CA PHE A 7 7.57 4.01 58.25
C PHE A 7 7.76 5.04 57.14
N LEU A 8 8.32 4.64 56.00
CA LEU A 8 7.98 5.21 54.69
C LEU A 8 8.26 4.16 53.60
N CYS A 9 7.22 3.43 53.21
CA CYS A 9 7.22 2.63 51.99
C CYS A 9 7.26 3.58 50.79
N LEU A 10 8.40 3.64 50.08
CA LEU A 10 8.45 4.23 48.74
C LEU A 10 7.97 3.18 47.73
N LEU A 11 6.66 3.19 47.44
CA LEU A 11 6.16 2.63 46.18
C LEU A 11 6.55 3.59 45.06
N ALA A 12 7.62 3.27 44.33
CA ALA A 12 7.88 3.88 43.03
C ALA A 12 6.89 3.27 42.03
N GLY A 13 5.82 4.02 41.73
CA GLY A 13 4.87 3.65 40.69
C GLY A 13 5.55 3.65 39.32
N LEU A 14 5.63 2.47 38.70
CA LEU A 14 5.99 2.33 37.30
C LEU A 14 4.78 2.81 36.48
N LEU A 15 4.74 4.09 36.11
CA LEU A 15 3.84 4.58 35.07
C LEU A 15 4.36 4.08 33.73
N ALA A 16 3.93 2.90 33.33
CA ALA A 16 4.03 2.48 31.94
C ALA A 16 3.10 3.40 31.13
N THR A 17 3.67 4.42 30.48
CA THR A 17 2.97 5.13 29.40
C THR A 17 2.88 4.15 28.24
N ALA A 18 1.84 3.32 28.25
CA ALA A 18 1.39 2.65 27.05
C ALA A 18 0.92 3.75 26.08
N GLY A 19 1.86 4.26 25.29
CA GLY A 19 1.53 4.94 24.05
C GLY A 19 0.90 3.90 23.15
N LEU A 20 -0.41 3.72 23.25
CA LEU A 20 -1.19 3.13 22.18
C LEU A 20 -1.09 4.14 21.04
N THR A 21 -0.14 3.93 20.13
CA THR A 21 -0.15 4.60 18.84
C THR A 21 -1.42 4.10 18.15
N GLU A 22 -2.51 4.84 18.30
CA GLU A 22 -3.71 4.62 17.52
C GLU A 22 -3.27 4.72 16.06
N ALA A 23 -3.45 3.65 15.28
CA ALA A 23 -3.16 3.65 13.87
C ALA A 23 -3.94 4.82 13.26
N ARG A 24 -3.22 5.87 12.84
CA ARG A 24 -3.82 7.02 12.19
C ARG A 24 -4.32 6.54 10.84
N THR A 25 -5.63 6.36 10.74
CA THR A 25 -6.29 5.89 9.52
C THR A 25 -7.08 7.03 8.91
N LEU A 26 -7.01 7.17 7.59
CA LEU A 26 -7.77 8.15 6.85
C LEU A 26 -9.13 7.56 6.43
N PRO A 27 -10.18 8.40 6.24
CA PRO A 27 -11.45 7.92 5.70
C PRO A 27 -11.29 7.20 4.36
N PHE A 28 -12.08 6.15 4.12
CA PHE A 28 -11.97 5.34 2.90
C PHE A 28 -12.10 6.18 1.61
N GLY A 29 -13.04 7.12 1.56
CA GLY A 29 -13.21 8.02 0.41
C GLY A 29 -12.06 9.02 0.19
N THR A 30 -11.13 9.13 1.15
CA THR A 30 -9.87 9.88 1.00
C THR A 30 -8.82 9.02 0.31
N VAL A 31 -8.64 7.77 0.75
CA VAL A 31 -7.61 6.86 0.23
C VAL A 31 -8.01 6.16 -1.08
N PHE A 32 -9.30 6.04 -1.37
CA PHE A 32 -9.80 5.36 -2.55
C PHE A 32 -10.74 6.25 -3.35
N ARG A 33 -10.38 6.57 -4.60
CA ARG A 33 -11.16 7.45 -5.48
C ARG A 33 -11.51 6.74 -6.79
N GLY A 34 -12.76 6.86 -7.21
CA GLY A 34 -13.28 6.29 -8.45
C GLY A 34 -13.66 4.80 -8.36
N PRO A 35 -14.53 4.40 -7.40
CA PRO A 35 -14.99 3.01 -7.27
C PRO A 35 -15.65 2.47 -8.55
N GLU A 36 -16.32 3.31 -9.33
CA GLU A 36 -16.95 2.90 -10.59
C GLU A 36 -15.93 2.42 -11.64
N LYS A 37 -14.73 3.02 -11.68
CA LYS A 37 -13.68 2.56 -12.59
C LYS A 37 -13.04 1.27 -12.08
N PHE A 38 -12.93 1.09 -10.76
CA PHE A 38 -12.52 -0.18 -10.16
C PHE A 38 -13.51 -1.30 -10.50
N ASP A 39 -14.81 -1.06 -10.31
CA ASP A 39 -15.87 -2.02 -10.61
C ASP A 39 -15.86 -2.41 -12.09
N TYR A 40 -15.70 -1.42 -12.99
CA TYR A 40 -15.49 -1.66 -14.42
C TYR A 40 -14.30 -2.59 -14.68
N LEU A 41 -13.15 -2.39 -14.03
CA LEU A 41 -11.99 -3.28 -14.21
C LEU A 41 -12.26 -4.69 -13.69
N VAL A 42 -13.00 -4.82 -12.59
CA VAL A 42 -13.41 -6.12 -12.05
C VAL A 42 -14.33 -6.84 -13.04
N GLU A 43 -15.27 -6.15 -13.67
CA GLU A 43 -16.11 -6.68 -14.73
C GLU A 43 -15.28 -7.13 -15.94
N GLN A 44 -14.37 -6.28 -16.42
CA GLN A 44 -13.47 -6.63 -17.52
C GLN A 44 -12.59 -7.84 -17.20
N ALA A 45 -12.10 -7.96 -15.97
CA ALA A 45 -11.32 -9.10 -15.52
C ALA A 45 -12.12 -10.40 -15.53
N ARG A 46 -13.42 -10.37 -15.20
CA ARG A 46 -14.33 -11.52 -15.27
C ARG A 46 -14.64 -11.90 -16.70
N GLU A 47 -15.00 -10.94 -17.53
CA GLU A 47 -15.41 -11.15 -18.92
C GLU A 47 -14.28 -11.72 -19.77
N ASN A 48 -13.05 -11.29 -19.51
CA ASN A 48 -11.87 -11.65 -20.29
C ASN A 48 -10.95 -12.66 -19.58
N ASP A 49 -11.40 -13.24 -18.47
CA ASP A 49 -10.67 -14.21 -17.66
C ASP A 49 -9.21 -13.78 -17.36
N TRP A 50 -9.00 -12.53 -16.93
CA TRP A 50 -7.65 -12.02 -16.68
C TRP A 50 -6.91 -12.79 -15.59
N LYS A 51 -7.62 -13.47 -14.68
CA LYS A 51 -7.02 -14.33 -13.67
C LYS A 51 -6.20 -15.48 -14.28
N SER A 52 -6.57 -16.02 -15.44
CA SER A 52 -5.79 -17.11 -16.05
C SER A 52 -4.52 -16.63 -16.75
N LEU A 53 -4.38 -15.32 -16.97
CA LEU A 53 -3.18 -14.74 -17.58
C LEU A 53 -1.98 -14.78 -16.63
N PRO A 54 -0.75 -15.01 -17.16
CA PRO A 54 0.48 -14.76 -16.42
C PRO A 54 0.54 -13.32 -15.89
N ILE A 55 1.21 -13.09 -14.75
CA ILE A 55 1.16 -11.79 -14.06
C ILE A 55 1.54 -10.61 -14.97
N GLY A 56 2.55 -10.75 -15.83
CA GLY A 56 2.96 -9.69 -16.76
C GLY A 56 1.87 -9.35 -17.79
N ASP A 57 1.26 -10.37 -18.40
CA ASP A 57 0.16 -10.19 -19.37
C ASP A 57 -1.10 -9.63 -18.69
N ARG A 58 -1.34 -10.06 -17.45
CA ARG A 58 -2.44 -9.57 -16.61
C ARG A 58 -2.26 -8.10 -16.24
N THR A 59 -1.08 -7.70 -15.77
CA THR A 59 -0.73 -6.30 -15.50
C THR A 59 -0.89 -5.45 -16.75
N ALA A 60 -0.44 -5.95 -17.91
CA ALA A 60 -0.62 -5.26 -19.18
C ALA A 60 -2.10 -5.13 -19.60
N ALA A 61 -2.93 -6.15 -19.32
CA ALA A 61 -4.37 -6.09 -19.59
C ALA A 61 -5.07 -5.01 -18.73
N VAL A 62 -4.77 -4.96 -17.43
CA VAL A 62 -5.26 -3.90 -16.53
C VAL A 62 -4.80 -2.52 -17.03
N GLY A 63 -3.51 -2.37 -17.33
CA GLY A 63 -2.94 -1.13 -17.84
C GLY A 63 -3.62 -0.63 -19.11
N ARG A 64 -3.94 -1.53 -20.05
CA ARG A 64 -4.71 -1.19 -21.26
C ARG A 64 -6.14 -0.74 -20.94
N ALA A 65 -6.80 -1.34 -19.95
CA ALA A 65 -8.15 -0.95 -19.55
C ALA A 65 -8.20 0.40 -18.79
N LEU A 66 -7.06 0.90 -18.33
CA LEU A 66 -6.88 2.23 -17.75
C LEU A 66 -6.60 3.32 -18.79
N VAL A 67 -6.46 2.98 -20.08
CA VAL A 67 -6.30 3.96 -21.16
C VAL A 67 -7.49 4.94 -21.16
N GLY A 68 -7.17 6.23 -21.26
CA GLY A 68 -8.15 7.31 -21.19
C GLY A 68 -8.34 7.91 -19.79
N THR A 69 -7.81 7.28 -18.74
CA THR A 69 -7.72 7.95 -17.42
C THR A 69 -6.79 9.15 -17.51
N ARG A 70 -7.20 10.27 -16.89
CA ARG A 70 -6.47 11.54 -16.98
C ARG A 70 -5.13 11.45 -16.25
N TYR A 71 -4.14 12.17 -16.76
CA TYR A 71 -2.93 12.42 -16.01
C TYR A 71 -3.20 13.37 -14.84
N LYS A 72 -2.71 13.04 -13.64
CA LYS A 72 -2.77 13.91 -12.46
C LYS A 72 -1.56 13.67 -11.55
N SER A 73 -0.81 14.73 -11.25
CA SER A 73 0.30 14.71 -10.29
C SER A 73 -0.18 14.85 -8.85
N PHE A 74 0.68 14.50 -7.89
CA PHE A 74 0.44 14.64 -6.44
C PHE A 74 -0.82 13.89 -5.96
N THR A 75 -1.13 12.75 -6.58
CA THR A 75 -2.30 11.94 -6.22
C THR A 75 -2.14 11.19 -4.91
N LEU A 76 -0.91 11.12 -4.37
CA LEU A 76 -0.57 10.48 -3.09
C LEU A 76 -0.53 11.47 -1.92
N GLU A 77 -0.46 12.78 -2.19
CA GLU A 77 -0.41 13.82 -1.16
C GLU A 77 -1.85 14.14 -0.70
N ILE A 78 -2.45 13.20 0.02
CA ILE A 78 -3.88 13.21 0.38
C ILE A 78 -4.18 13.74 1.79
N ASP A 79 -3.16 13.90 2.62
CA ASP A 79 -3.22 14.44 3.98
C ASP A 79 -1.87 15.06 4.39
N ASP A 80 -1.88 16.05 5.28
CA ASP A 80 -0.67 16.77 5.72
C ASP A 80 0.15 16.03 6.80
N HIS A 81 -0.42 15.00 7.42
CA HIS A 81 0.14 14.37 8.63
C HIS A 81 0.11 12.84 8.62
N VAL A 82 -0.67 12.22 7.74
CA VAL A 82 -0.87 10.78 7.71
C VAL A 82 -0.59 10.24 6.31
N GLU A 83 0.48 9.47 6.17
CA GLU A 83 0.70 8.67 4.98
C GLU A 83 -0.24 7.46 4.99
N ALA A 84 -0.83 7.12 3.84
CA ALA A 84 -1.70 5.95 3.73
C ALA A 84 -1.67 5.35 2.31
N PRO A 85 -1.77 4.02 2.18
CA PRO A 85 -1.97 3.37 0.89
C PRO A 85 -3.20 3.95 0.21
N SER A 86 -3.07 4.32 -1.06
CA SER A 86 -4.13 5.04 -1.77
C SER A 86 -4.12 4.78 -3.27
N ALA A 87 -5.31 4.84 -3.87
CA ALA A 87 -5.56 4.67 -5.29
C ALA A 87 -6.55 5.73 -5.79
N ASN A 88 -6.26 6.34 -6.94
CA ASN A 88 -7.13 7.33 -7.56
C ASN A 88 -7.38 7.02 -9.03
N PHE A 89 -8.56 6.47 -9.32
CA PHE A 89 -8.97 6.15 -10.68
C PHE A 89 -9.52 7.33 -11.49
N TYR A 90 -9.69 8.51 -10.88
CA TYR A 90 -10.03 9.75 -11.61
C TYR A 90 -8.82 10.39 -12.29
N GLY A 91 -7.62 10.10 -11.80
CA GLY A 91 -6.38 10.53 -12.44
C GLY A 91 -5.16 9.96 -11.74
N MET A 92 -4.13 9.65 -12.54
CA MET A 92 -2.90 8.97 -12.13
C MET A 92 -1.69 9.68 -12.75
N ASP A 93 -0.53 9.56 -12.12
CA ASP A 93 0.77 9.81 -12.75
C ASP A 93 1.38 8.49 -13.25
N CYS A 94 2.63 8.52 -13.72
CA CYS A 94 3.31 7.32 -14.21
C CYS A 94 3.48 6.26 -13.11
N TRP A 95 3.72 6.68 -11.86
CA TRP A 95 4.00 5.82 -10.73
C TRP A 95 2.73 5.11 -10.26
N THR A 96 1.70 5.89 -9.97
CA THR A 96 0.41 5.38 -9.50
C THR A 96 -0.33 4.56 -10.56
N PHE A 97 -0.13 4.86 -11.84
CA PHE A 97 -0.60 3.99 -12.92
C PHE A 97 0.03 2.59 -12.85
N PHE A 98 1.36 2.54 -12.73
CA PHE A 98 2.10 1.28 -12.61
C PHE A 98 1.65 0.48 -11.38
N GLU A 99 1.58 1.11 -10.22
CA GLU A 99 1.20 0.46 -8.97
C GLU A 99 -0.25 -0.05 -8.99
N ILE A 100 -1.19 0.74 -9.53
CA ILE A 100 -2.59 0.30 -9.66
C ILE A 100 -2.67 -0.89 -10.63
N ALA A 101 -1.96 -0.85 -11.77
CA ALA A 101 -1.98 -1.95 -12.72
C ALA A 101 -1.39 -3.24 -12.13
N LEU A 102 -0.24 -3.16 -11.43
CA LEU A 102 0.42 -4.29 -10.80
C LEU A 102 -0.39 -4.81 -9.60
N GLY A 103 -0.80 -3.93 -8.68
CA GLY A 103 -1.56 -4.28 -7.49
C GLY A 103 -2.92 -4.91 -7.83
N PHE A 104 -3.61 -4.41 -8.86
CA PHE A 104 -4.85 -5.02 -9.34
C PHE A 104 -4.59 -6.40 -9.93
N ALA A 105 -3.50 -6.56 -10.71
CA ALA A 105 -3.13 -7.86 -11.25
C ALA A 105 -2.80 -8.89 -10.15
N ARG A 106 -2.11 -8.49 -9.07
CA ARG A 106 -1.88 -9.34 -7.89
C ARG A 106 -3.20 -9.68 -7.18
N MET A 107 -4.09 -8.71 -7.00
CA MET A 107 -5.42 -8.94 -6.39
C MET A 107 -6.23 -10.01 -7.13
N LEU A 108 -6.12 -10.08 -8.46
CA LEU A 108 -6.83 -11.10 -9.23
C LEU A 108 -6.38 -12.54 -8.95
N ASP A 109 -5.19 -12.76 -8.39
CA ASP A 109 -4.76 -14.11 -7.95
C ASP A 109 -5.57 -14.60 -6.75
N ASP A 110 -6.08 -13.69 -5.92
CA ASP A 110 -6.96 -14.05 -4.81
C ASP A 110 -8.30 -14.61 -5.30
N SER A 111 -9.06 -15.18 -4.36
CA SER A 111 -10.43 -15.62 -4.64
C SER A 111 -11.28 -14.44 -5.16
N PRO A 112 -12.19 -14.63 -6.15
CA PRO A 112 -13.03 -13.54 -6.66
C PRO A 112 -13.86 -12.79 -5.62
N SER A 113 -14.14 -13.42 -4.48
CA SER A 113 -14.76 -12.79 -3.30
C SER A 113 -13.88 -11.74 -2.61
N GLN A 114 -12.58 -11.72 -2.87
CA GLN A 114 -11.61 -10.78 -2.31
C GLN A 114 -11.21 -9.68 -3.31
N TRP A 115 -11.85 -9.60 -4.48
CA TRP A 115 -11.60 -8.53 -5.44
C TRP A 115 -12.31 -7.25 -5.00
N THR A 116 -11.76 -6.63 -3.95
CA THR A 116 -12.32 -5.43 -3.32
C THR A 116 -11.31 -4.28 -3.33
N PRO A 117 -11.78 -3.04 -3.22
CA PRO A 117 -10.90 -1.88 -3.09
C PRO A 117 -9.86 -2.00 -1.97
N GLU A 118 -10.24 -2.54 -0.81
CA GLU A 118 -9.34 -2.75 0.33
C GLU A 118 -8.25 -3.76 -0.01
N ARG A 119 -8.57 -4.79 -0.78
CA ARG A 119 -7.57 -5.77 -1.21
C ARG A 119 -6.61 -5.17 -2.23
N LEU A 120 -7.07 -4.31 -3.12
CA LEU A 120 -6.18 -3.53 -3.98
C LEU A 120 -5.26 -2.62 -3.16
N LEU A 121 -5.81 -1.89 -2.17
CA LEU A 121 -5.00 -1.04 -1.28
C LEU A 121 -3.96 -1.85 -0.51
N HIS A 122 -4.28 -3.09 -0.11
CA HIS A 122 -3.31 -3.99 0.52
C HIS A 122 -2.14 -4.34 -0.41
N TYR A 123 -2.37 -4.63 -1.70
CA TYR A 123 -1.26 -4.87 -2.63
C TYR A 123 -0.48 -3.60 -2.97
N ILE A 124 -1.16 -2.46 -3.05
CA ILE A 124 -0.47 -1.16 -3.16
C ILE A 124 0.41 -0.94 -1.93
N GLU A 125 -0.06 -1.24 -0.73
CA GLU A 125 0.74 -1.14 0.49
C GLU A 125 1.97 -2.05 0.43
N LEU A 126 1.73 -3.30 0.04
CA LEU A 126 2.75 -4.34 -0.08
C LEU A 126 3.89 -3.93 -1.02
N ASP A 127 3.57 -3.27 -2.14
CA ASP A 127 4.55 -2.85 -3.15
C ASP A 127 5.18 -1.48 -2.83
N ARG A 128 4.39 -0.49 -2.37
CA ARG A 128 4.78 0.93 -2.27
C ARG A 128 5.62 1.28 -1.05
N TYR A 129 5.44 0.56 0.05
CA TYR A 129 6.06 0.91 1.34
C TYR A 129 7.22 -0.02 1.67
N ARG A 130 8.23 0.53 2.34
CA ARG A 130 9.41 -0.22 2.80
C ARG A 130 8.97 -1.36 3.71
N ASP A 131 9.53 -2.55 3.49
CA ASP A 131 9.11 -3.76 4.19
C ASP A 131 7.61 -4.10 4.00
N GLY A 132 6.94 -3.48 3.03
CA GLY A 132 5.53 -3.65 2.72
C GLY A 132 4.56 -3.15 3.80
N GLU A 133 4.98 -2.19 4.62
CA GLU A 133 4.17 -1.67 5.72
C GLU A 133 4.14 -0.13 5.71
N CYS A 134 2.95 0.45 5.64
CA CYS A 134 2.77 1.89 5.80
C CYS A 134 2.73 2.25 7.28
N THR A 135 3.79 2.87 7.80
CA THR A 135 3.89 3.25 9.22
C THR A 135 3.18 4.57 9.55
N ALA A 136 2.27 5.03 8.70
CA ALA A 136 1.65 6.37 8.70
C ALA A 136 2.63 7.55 8.54
N GLU A 137 3.91 7.29 8.25
CA GLU A 137 4.96 8.29 8.06
C GLU A 137 5.35 8.39 6.58
N TYR A 138 5.53 9.61 6.07
CA TYR A 138 5.90 9.87 4.67
C TYR A 138 7.16 9.11 4.21
N LEU A 139 8.13 8.91 5.11
CA LEU A 139 9.40 8.23 4.82
C LEU A 139 9.29 6.70 4.78
N SER A 140 8.15 6.13 5.15
CA SER A 140 7.87 4.70 4.93
C SER A 140 7.66 4.38 3.45
N ARG A 141 7.23 5.36 2.65
CA ARG A 141 7.05 5.21 1.19
C ARG A 141 8.38 5.11 0.46
N LEU A 142 8.46 4.23 -0.52
CA LEU A 142 9.61 4.08 -1.42
C LEU A 142 9.52 5.15 -2.53
N HIS A 143 10.28 6.24 -2.39
CA HIS A 143 10.22 7.40 -3.31
C HIS A 143 11.12 7.26 -4.55
N TYR A 144 12.07 6.34 -4.53
CA TYR A 144 12.99 6.08 -5.64
C TYR A 144 12.68 4.72 -6.25
N LEU A 145 12.70 4.62 -7.59
CA LEU A 145 12.43 3.37 -8.29
C LEU A 145 13.45 2.28 -7.93
N GLU A 146 14.70 2.67 -7.73
CA GLU A 146 15.78 1.77 -7.35
C GLU A 146 15.55 1.21 -5.93
N ASP A 147 15.05 2.03 -5.00
CA ASP A 147 14.65 1.60 -3.65
C ASP A 147 13.45 0.65 -3.73
N TRP A 148 12.45 0.99 -4.57
CA TRP A 148 11.28 0.15 -4.80
C TRP A 148 11.67 -1.23 -5.32
N LEU A 149 12.55 -1.27 -6.33
CA LEU A 149 13.03 -2.51 -6.93
C LEU A 149 13.83 -3.33 -5.92
N ALA A 150 14.78 -2.72 -5.22
CA ALA A 150 15.64 -3.42 -4.25
C ALA A 150 14.85 -3.97 -3.06
N ASP A 151 13.86 -3.23 -2.55
CA ASP A 151 13.02 -3.68 -1.43
C ASP A 151 12.12 -4.85 -1.85
N ASN A 152 11.44 -4.71 -2.99
CA ASN A 152 10.54 -5.75 -3.49
C ASN A 152 11.28 -7.02 -3.96
N ASP A 153 12.48 -6.88 -4.55
CA ASP A 153 13.35 -8.02 -4.91
C ASP A 153 13.83 -8.78 -3.67
N ARG A 154 14.29 -8.06 -2.65
CA ARG A 154 14.65 -8.65 -1.35
C ARG A 154 13.48 -9.40 -0.70
N ARG A 155 12.25 -8.95 -0.93
CA ARG A 155 11.00 -9.59 -0.45
C ARG A 155 10.47 -10.68 -1.38
N GLY A 156 11.11 -10.92 -2.54
CA GLY A 156 10.71 -11.93 -3.52
C GLY A 156 9.43 -11.58 -4.29
N LEU A 157 9.09 -10.30 -4.39
CA LEU A 157 7.88 -9.82 -5.07
C LEU A 157 8.12 -9.46 -6.54
N VAL A 158 9.37 -9.20 -6.90
CA VAL A 158 9.87 -8.93 -8.26
C VAL A 158 11.28 -9.51 -8.39
N ASP A 159 11.78 -9.62 -9.61
CA ASP A 159 13.17 -9.99 -9.89
C ASP A 159 13.88 -8.82 -10.60
N ASP A 160 15.08 -8.42 -10.14
CA ASP A 160 15.93 -7.50 -10.88
C ASP A 160 16.55 -8.19 -12.13
N LEU A 161 15.91 -7.95 -13.28
CA LEU A 161 16.35 -8.47 -14.57
C LEU A 161 17.54 -7.69 -15.18
N THR A 162 17.96 -6.57 -14.61
CA THR A 162 19.01 -5.70 -15.18
C THR A 162 20.33 -6.46 -15.31
N ARG A 163 20.73 -7.17 -14.24
CA ARG A 163 21.98 -7.96 -14.20
C ARG A 163 22.00 -9.11 -15.22
N PRO A 164 21.00 -10.02 -15.28
CA PRO A 164 21.01 -11.11 -16.25
C PRO A 164 20.88 -10.62 -17.70
N LEU A 165 20.33 -9.42 -17.92
CA LEU A 165 20.23 -8.82 -19.26
C LEU A 165 21.46 -7.99 -19.68
N GLY A 166 22.49 -7.92 -18.84
CA GLY A 166 23.80 -7.37 -19.22
C GLY A 166 24.12 -5.97 -18.69
N GLY A 167 23.25 -5.36 -17.89
CA GLY A 167 23.48 -4.04 -17.28
C GLY A 167 23.08 -2.89 -18.17
#